data_AF-A0A944WRZ3-F1
#
_entry.id   AF-A0A944WRZ3-F1
#
_cell.length_a   1.000
_cell.length_b   1.000
_cell.length_c   1.000
_cell.angle_alpha   90.00
_cell.angle_beta   90.00
_cell.angle_gamma   90.00
#
_symmetry.space_group_name_H-M   'P 1'
#
loop_
_entity.id
_entity.type
_entity.pdbx_description
1 polymer ?
#
loop_
_entity_poly.entity_id
_entity_poly.type
_entity_poly.pdbx_seq_one_letter_code
_entity_poly.pdbx_strand_id
1 'polypeptide(L)'
;MKISDIFIGRLLYWMLWLVIAGVLYWMGKGAQHVRDFVPFVLELFALVALCVIVIVATYKPGERITRESLNEDDEQPLIDS
;
A
#
# COMPACT_ATOMS: atom_id res chain seq x y z
N MET A 1 3.42 -10.39 22.30
CA MET A 1 2.76 -9.93 21.07
C MET A 1 3.86 -9.47 20.12
N LYS A 2 4.07 -10.14 18.98
CA LYS A 2 5.13 -9.72 18.05
C LYS A 2 4.63 -8.52 17.26
N ILE A 3 5.49 -7.54 16.97
CA ILE A 3 5.14 -6.35 16.16
C ILE A 3 4.56 -6.76 14.80
N SER A 4 5.00 -7.92 14.27
CA SER A 4 4.50 -8.54 13.04
C SER A 4 3.03 -8.94 13.08
N ASP A 5 2.42 -9.02 14.27
CA ASP A 5 1.00 -9.37 14.42
C ASP A 5 0.07 -8.15 14.42
N ILE A 6 0.59 -6.94 14.60
CA ILE A 6 -0.22 -5.71 14.64
C ILE A 6 -0.45 -5.14 13.25
N PHE A 7 0.52 -5.28 12.34
CA PHE A 7 0.43 -4.71 11.01
C PHE A 7 -0.21 -5.72 10.03
N ILE A 8 -1.22 -5.27 9.29
CA ILE A 8 -1.90 -6.05 8.24
C ILE A 8 -0.96 -6.46 7.08
N GLY A 9 0.28 -5.93 7.07
CA GLY A 9 1.33 -6.22 6.09
C GLY A 9 2.71 -5.72 6.57
N ARG A 10 3.69 -5.69 5.67
CA ARG A 10 5.08 -5.30 5.98
C ARG A 10 5.16 -3.83 6.43
N LEU A 11 5.88 -3.56 7.53
CA LEU A 11 6.04 -2.21 8.12
C LEU A 11 6.49 -1.15 7.10
N LEU A 12 7.29 -1.55 6.11
CA LEU A 12 7.72 -0.68 5.01
C LEU A 12 6.55 -0.06 4.22
N TYR A 13 5.46 -0.79 4.00
CA TYR A 13 4.29 -0.26 3.30
C TYR A 13 3.54 0.78 4.14
N TRP A 14 3.56 0.64 5.47
CA TRP A 14 3.02 1.66 6.37
C TRP A 14 3.84 2.94 6.36
N MET A 15 5.17 2.84 6.27
CA MET A 15 6.02 4.01 6.06
C MET A 15 5.75 4.68 4.72
N LEU A 16 5.55 3.88 3.65
CA LEU A 16 5.18 4.41 2.34
C LEU A 16 3.86 5.20 2.40
N TRP A 17 2.87 4.71 3.14
CA TRP A 17 1.61 5.43 3.39
C TRP A 17 1.81 6.78 4.07
N LEU A 18 2.69 6.86 5.09
CA LEU A 18 2.99 8.13 5.75
C LEU A 18 3.64 9.13 4.80
N VAL A 19 4.53 8.67 3.92
CA VAL A 19 5.15 9.50 2.88
C VAL A 19 4.10 10.03 1.91
N ILE A 20 3.22 9.16 1.40
CA ILE A 20 2.12 9.55 0.49
C ILE A 20 1.24 10.60 1.16
N ALA A 21 0.81 10.36 2.40
CA ALA A 21 -0.05 11.28 3.14
C ALA A 21 0.62 12.65 3.33
N GLY A 22 1.92 12.67 3.66
CA GLY A 22 2.68 13.90 3.82
C GLY A 22 2.78 14.73 2.54
N VAL A 23 3.09 14.08 1.41
CA VAL A 23 3.18 14.75 0.11
C VAL A 23 1.83 15.31 -0.33
N LEU A 24 0.76 14.51 -0.24
CA LEU A 24 -0.59 14.95 -0.61
C LEU A 24 -1.10 16.08 0.28
N TYR A 25 -0.82 16.04 1.58
CA TYR A 25 -1.17 17.11 2.50
C TYR A 25 -0.47 18.43 2.13
N TRP A 26 0.82 18.37 1.81
CA TRP A 26 1.58 19.56 1.40
C TRP A 26 1.04 20.16 0.11
N MET A 27 0.78 19.33 -0.92
CA MET A 27 0.19 19.77 -2.20
C MET A 27 -1.22 20.36 -2.00
N GLY A 28 -2.02 19.74 -1.13
CA GLY A 28 -3.36 20.19 -0.77
C GLY A 28 -3.35 21.54 -0.05
N LYS A 29 -2.46 21.73 0.93
CA LYS A 29 -2.30 22.99 1.68
C LYS A 29 -1.91 24.16 0.77
N GLY A 30 -1.12 23.91 -0.27
CA GLY A 30 -0.77 24.91 -1.27
C GLY A 30 -1.90 25.24 -2.26
N ALA A 31 -2.98 24.46 -2.25
CA ALA A 31 -4.02 24.47 -3.30
C ALA A 31 -3.43 24.39 -4.71
N GLN A 32 -2.31 23.68 -4.88
CA GLN A 32 -1.60 23.58 -6.17
C GLN A 32 -2.50 22.99 -7.25
N HIS A 33 -3.41 22.09 -6.88
CA HIS A 33 -4.44 21.55 -7.77
C HIS A 33 -5.34 22.61 -8.41
N VAL A 34 -5.47 23.80 -7.82
CA VAL A 34 -6.26 24.93 -8.36
C VAL A 34 -5.37 25.98 -9.01
N ARG A 35 -4.24 26.31 -8.38
CA ARG A 35 -3.36 27.41 -8.81
C ARG A 35 -2.44 27.02 -9.97
N ASP A 36 -1.84 25.83 -9.87
CA ASP A 36 -0.79 25.38 -10.77
C ASP A 36 -1.02 23.90 -11.12
N PHE A 37 -2.06 23.65 -11.92
CA PHE A 37 -2.53 22.28 -12.21
C PHE A 37 -1.47 21.41 -12.91
N VAL A 38 -0.73 21.97 -13.88
CA VAL A 38 0.27 21.21 -14.64
C VAL A 38 1.40 20.69 -13.74
N PRO A 39 2.11 21.52 -12.94
CA PRO A 39 3.13 21.00 -12.04
C PRO A 39 2.54 20.08 -10.96
N PHE A 40 1.34 20.37 -10.45
CA PHE A 40 0.63 19.47 -9.53
C PHE A 40 0.47 18.05 -10.10
N VAL A 41 0.00 17.93 -11.36
CA VAL A 41 -0.18 16.62 -12.01
C VAL A 41 1.15 15.92 -12.24
N LEU A 42 2.21 16.64 -12.62
CA LEU A 42 3.55 16.06 -12.79
C LEU A 42 4.13 15.54 -11.47
N GLU A 43 3.99 16.30 -10.38
CA GLU A 43 4.40 15.89 -9.04
C GLU A 43 3.61 14.64 -8.58
N LEU A 44 2.30 14.60 -8.85
CA LEU A 44 1.47 13.44 -8.54
C LEU A 44 1.90 12.20 -9.33
N PHE A 45 2.20 12.34 -10.62
CA PHE A 45 2.74 11.24 -11.41
C PHE A 45 4.11 10.76 -10.92
N ALA A 46 4.99 11.69 -10.53
CA ALA A 46 6.28 11.36 -9.95
C ALA A 46 6.12 10.57 -8.64
N LEU A 47 5.16 10.97 -7.78
CA LEU A 47 4.84 10.25 -6.55
C LEU A 47 4.35 8.83 -6.84
N VAL A 48 3.43 8.66 -7.80
CA VAL A 48 2.92 7.33 -8.20
C VAL A 48 4.05 6.46 -8.75
N ALA A 49 4.88 6.99 -9.64
CA ALA A 49 6.02 6.27 -10.20
C ALA A 49 7.00 5.83 -9.10
N LEU A 50 7.30 6.71 -8.14
CA LEU A 50 8.15 6.39 -6.99
C LEU A 50 7.54 5.26 -6.15
N CYS A 51 6.24 5.31 -5.85
CA CYS A 51 5.56 4.25 -5.12
C CYS A 51 5.66 2.90 -5.85
N VAL A 52 5.43 2.88 -7.17
CA VAL A 52 5.55 1.67 -7.98
C VAL A 52 6.98 1.12 -7.94
N ILE A 53 8.00 1.98 -8.11
CA ILE A 53 9.41 1.58 -8.04
C ILE A 53 9.73 0.96 -6.68
N VAL A 54 9.30 1.60 -5.59
CA VAL A 54 9.52 1.07 -4.23
C VAL A 54 8.86 -0.28 -4.08
N ILE A 55 7.58 -0.42 -4.47
CA ILE A 55 6.86 -1.69 -4.37
C ILE A 55 7.57 -2.77 -5.19
N VAL A 56 7.89 -2.52 -6.46
CA VAL A 56 8.56 -3.49 -7.33
C VAL A 56 9.94 -3.89 -6.80
N ALA A 57 10.74 -2.92 -6.34
CA ALA A 57 12.08 -3.19 -5.81
C ALA A 57 12.06 -3.93 -4.47
N THR A 58 11.00 -3.75 -3.68
CA THR A 58 10.87 -4.33 -2.34
C THR A 58 10.04 -5.59 -2.30
N TYR A 59 9.28 -5.87 -3.36
CA TYR A 59 8.43 -7.04 -3.52
C TYR A 59 9.28 -8.31 -3.62
N LYS A 60 8.97 -9.30 -2.78
CA LYS A 60 9.55 -10.64 -2.90
C LYS A 60 8.51 -11.61 -3.49
N PRO A 61 8.83 -12.34 -4.57
CA PRO A 61 7.94 -13.36 -5.10
C PRO A 61 7.65 -14.42 -4.02
N GLY A 62 6.36 -14.67 -3.77
CA GLY A 62 5.88 -15.56 -2.69
C GLY A 62 5.49 -14.84 -1.40
N GLU A 63 5.73 -13.53 -1.27
CA GLU A 63 5.27 -12.72 -0.14
C GLU A 63 3.75 -12.47 -0.30
N ARG A 64 2.93 -13.08 0.57
CA ARG A 64 1.47 -12.91 0.55
C ARG A 64 1.09 -11.52 1.03
N ILE A 65 0.28 -10.81 0.23
CA ILE A 65 -0.20 -9.44 0.52
C ILE A 65 -1.33 -9.45 1.56
N THR A 66 -2.07 -10.55 1.67
CA THR A 66 -3.19 -10.77 2.58
C THR A 66 -2.91 -11.91 3.56
N ARG A 67 -3.40 -11.74 4.79
CA ARG A 67 -3.00 -12.53 5.96
C ARG A 67 -3.76 -13.85 6.15
N GLU A 68 -4.82 -14.12 5.38
CA GLU A 68 -5.50 -15.41 5.42
C GLU A 68 -4.82 -16.43 4.49
N SER A 69 -4.38 -17.56 5.04
CA SER A 69 -4.56 -18.80 4.31
C SER A 69 -6.06 -19.01 4.19
N LEU A 70 -6.58 -19.18 2.97
CA LEU A 70 -7.61 -20.19 2.82
C LEU A 70 -6.93 -21.47 3.31
N ASN A 71 -7.18 -21.86 4.55
CA ASN A 71 -6.82 -23.19 4.96
C ASN A 71 -7.63 -24.09 4.03
N GLU A 72 -6.96 -24.92 3.24
CA GLU A 72 -7.63 -25.99 2.48
C GLU A 72 -8.43 -26.91 3.44
N ASP A 73 -8.16 -26.82 4.74
CA ASP A 73 -8.89 -27.49 5.82
C ASP A 73 -10.27 -26.89 6.13
N ASP A 74 -10.57 -25.65 5.70
CA ASP A 74 -11.90 -25.03 5.83
C ASP A 74 -12.85 -25.46 4.68
N GLU A 75 -12.32 -26.13 3.65
CA GLU A 75 -13.11 -26.90 2.69
C GLU A 75 -13.35 -28.33 3.23
N GLN A 76 -13.95 -28.46 4.42
CA GLN A 76 -14.62 -29.72 4.72
C GLN A 76 -15.81 -29.84 3.78
N PRO A 77 -15.86 -30.84 2.88
CA PRO A 77 -17.09 -31.09 2.16
C PRO A 77 -18.11 -31.53 3.21
N LEU A 78 -19.17 -30.74 3.36
CA LEU A 78 -20.43 -31.15 3.99
C LEU A 78 -21.00 -32.32 3.16
N ILE A 79 -20.39 -33.50 3.24
CA ILE A 79 -21.03 -34.75 2.84
C ILE A 79 -21.75 -35.26 4.08
N ASP A 80 -23.02 -34.90 4.05
CA ASP A 80 -24.17 -35.46 4.74
C ASP A 80 -24.16 -37.01 4.82
N SER A 81 -24.79 -37.50 5.89
CA SER A 81 -25.22 -38.87 6.22
C SER A 81 -24.20 -39.93 6.67
#